data_AF-A0A524LRB4-F1
#
_entry.id   AF-A0A524LRB4-F1
#
_cell.length_a   1.000
_cell.length_b   1.000
_cell.length_c   1.000
_cell.angle_alpha   90.00
_cell.angle_beta   90.00
_cell.angle_gamma   90.00
#
_symmetry.space_group_name_H-M   'P 1'
#
loop_
_entity.id
_entity.type
_entity.pdbx_description
1 polymer ?
#
loop_
_entity_poly.entity_id
_entity_poly.type
_entity_poly.pdbx_seq_one_letter_code
_entity_poly.pdbx_strand_id
1 'polypeptide(L)'
;MAIQNQDSINTVLLINHLRENFDDIHDVSMRFHHQDHTQNGLIVLHMQWENGALQSAEAVQNETGNPDFAAGLIEKIKTWSIPALDGPFEINLPLRIRIVGLTDSTFAEKSIFTGQVTDTDGQPVHRAMIRFNPVSNPQDSVAVCYSNREGIFVRTLIPPGTWALQISGDGYQTTVIKEIEFKAGAHLRYAITLKP
;
A
#
# COMPACT_ATOMS: atom_id res chain seq x y z
N MET A 1 0.06 29.67 -30.64
CA MET A 1 0.29 28.28 -30.16
C MET A 1 1.61 28.29 -29.43
N ALA A 2 1.62 28.09 -28.11
CA ALA A 2 2.87 27.98 -27.37
C ALA A 2 3.41 26.55 -27.56
N ILE A 3 4.66 26.43 -28.01
CA ILE A 3 5.38 25.16 -28.06
C ILE A 3 5.61 24.75 -26.60
N GLN A 4 4.97 23.69 -26.12
CA GLN A 4 5.29 23.14 -24.81
C GLN A 4 6.70 22.54 -24.85
N ASN A 5 7.52 22.83 -23.84
CA ASN A 5 8.82 22.19 -23.67
C ASN A 5 8.64 20.66 -23.54
N GLN A 6 9.51 19.87 -24.17
CA GLN A 6 9.46 18.41 -24.13
C GLN A 6 9.47 17.87 -22.69
N ASP A 7 10.24 18.49 -21.79
CA ASP A 7 10.26 18.11 -20.36
C ASP A 7 8.90 18.27 -19.68
N SER A 8 8.13 19.29 -20.08
CA SER A 8 6.77 19.50 -19.57
C SER A 8 5.81 18.42 -20.06
N ILE A 9 5.95 17.98 -21.32
CA ILE A 9 5.18 16.88 -21.88
C ILE A 9 5.54 15.57 -21.18
N ASN A 10 6.84 15.27 -21.04
CA ASN A 10 7.34 14.09 -20.35
C ASN A 10 6.87 14.03 -18.89
N THR A 11 6.87 15.17 -18.18
CA THR A 11 6.34 15.26 -16.82
C THR A 11 4.86 14.87 -16.76
N VAL A 12 4.03 15.39 -17.67
CA VAL A 12 2.60 15.04 -17.72
C VAL A 12 2.40 13.56 -18.01
N LEU A 13 3.16 13.00 -18.95
CA LEU A 13 3.09 11.58 -19.30
C LEU A 13 3.46 10.69 -18.11
N LEU A 14 4.54 10.99 -17.40
CA LEU A 14 4.96 10.25 -16.22
C LEU A 14 3.92 10.34 -15.08
N ILE A 15 3.39 11.52 -14.82
CA ILE A 15 2.35 11.70 -13.79
C ILE A 15 1.07 10.95 -14.15
N ASN A 16 0.68 10.92 -15.42
CA ASN A 16 -0.46 10.12 -15.86
C ASN A 16 -0.19 8.62 -15.69
N HIS A 17 0.98 8.15 -16.09
CA HIS A 17 1.38 6.75 -15.89
C HIS A 17 1.35 6.36 -14.40
N LEU A 18 1.85 7.23 -13.51
CA LEU A 18 1.80 7.01 -12.06
C LEU A 18 0.37 6.90 -11.54
N ARG A 19 -0.56 7.73 -12.04
CA ARG A 19 -1.97 7.66 -11.65
C ARG A 19 -2.62 6.35 -12.09
N GLU A 20 -2.32 5.91 -13.30
CA GLU A 20 -2.84 4.65 -13.86
C GLU A 20 -2.25 3.41 -13.18
N ASN A 21 -1.01 3.51 -12.69
CA ASN A 21 -0.28 2.41 -12.06
C ASN A 21 -0.05 2.67 -10.55
N PHE A 22 -0.93 3.44 -9.91
CA PHE A 22 -0.76 3.80 -8.50
C PHE A 22 -0.75 2.56 -7.58
N ASP A 23 -1.41 1.48 -8.00
CA ASP A 23 -1.41 0.19 -7.29
C ASP A 23 0.01 -0.36 -7.08
N ASP A 24 0.95 -0.12 -8.00
CA ASP A 24 2.33 -0.57 -7.83
C ASP A 24 3.04 0.16 -6.68
N ILE A 25 2.82 1.46 -6.56
CA ILE A 25 3.35 2.29 -5.47
C ILE A 25 2.63 1.96 -4.16
N HIS A 26 1.32 1.74 -4.24
CA HIS A 26 0.51 1.32 -3.11
C HIS A 26 0.99 -0.02 -2.56
N ASP A 27 1.28 -1.01 -3.41
CA ASP A 27 1.80 -2.32 -3.00
C ASP A 27 3.09 -2.20 -2.19
N VAL A 28 4.05 -1.41 -2.69
CA VAL A 28 5.28 -1.11 -1.95
C VAL A 28 4.94 -0.48 -0.60
N SER A 29 4.10 0.56 -0.60
CA SER A 29 3.69 1.25 0.63
C SER A 29 3.06 0.30 1.65
N MET A 30 2.26 -0.67 1.20
CA MET A 30 1.57 -1.63 2.05
C MET A 30 2.52 -2.59 2.75
N ARG A 31 3.61 -3.05 2.10
CA ARG A 31 4.67 -3.84 2.76
C ARG A 31 5.23 -3.16 3.98
N PHE A 32 5.54 -1.88 3.84
CA PHE A 32 6.17 -1.12 4.91
C PHE A 32 5.16 -0.76 6.00
N HIS A 33 3.94 -0.36 5.66
CA HIS A 33 2.90 -0.17 6.68
C HIS A 33 2.54 -1.45 7.42
N HIS A 34 2.65 -2.61 6.76
CA HIS A 34 2.50 -3.90 7.41
C HIS A 34 3.59 -4.14 8.46
N GLN A 35 4.84 -3.76 8.16
CA GLN A 35 5.99 -3.88 9.07
C GLN A 35 6.03 -2.82 10.17
N ASP A 36 5.69 -1.58 9.84
CA ASP A 36 5.62 -0.42 10.73
C ASP A 36 4.53 0.54 10.25
N HIS A 37 3.42 0.57 10.99
CA HIS A 37 2.27 1.42 10.66
C HIS A 37 2.53 2.91 10.93
N THR A 38 3.54 3.23 11.73
CA THR A 38 3.89 4.62 12.08
C THR A 38 4.68 5.30 10.96
N GLN A 39 5.25 4.50 10.05
CA GLN A 39 6.02 5.00 8.92
C GLN A 39 5.19 6.00 8.11
N ASN A 40 5.69 7.22 8.01
CA ASN A 40 5.07 8.30 7.24
C ASN A 40 6.16 9.29 6.82
N GLY A 41 5.91 10.06 5.77
CA GLY A 41 6.82 11.12 5.35
C GLY A 41 6.81 11.37 3.85
N LEU A 42 7.59 12.37 3.43
CA LEU A 42 7.90 12.62 2.03
C LEU A 42 9.16 11.84 1.61
N ILE A 43 9.09 11.23 0.44
CA ILE A 43 10.26 10.77 -0.32
C ILE A 43 10.33 11.57 -1.59
N VAL A 44 11.52 12.05 -1.96
CA VAL A 44 11.75 12.65 -3.27
C VAL A 44 12.77 11.78 -3.98
N LEU A 45 12.34 11.21 -5.11
CA LEU A 45 13.21 10.44 -5.99
C LEU A 45 13.71 11.34 -7.11
N HIS A 46 15.02 11.51 -7.23
CA HIS A 46 15.63 12.03 -8.44
C HIS A 46 15.75 10.88 -9.43
N MET A 47 15.21 11.06 -10.63
CA MET A 47 15.10 10.00 -11.65
C MET A 47 15.57 10.49 -13.00
N GLN A 48 16.35 9.65 -13.68
CA GLN A 48 16.76 9.83 -15.06
C GLN A 48 16.07 8.77 -15.92
N TRP A 49 15.34 9.24 -16.92
CA TRP A 49 14.65 8.42 -17.91
C TRP A 49 15.31 8.59 -19.26
N GLU A 50 15.31 7.54 -20.06
CA GLU A 50 15.72 7.59 -21.46
C GLU A 50 14.87 6.62 -22.27
N ASN A 51 14.27 7.12 -23.37
CA ASN A 51 13.47 6.33 -24.31
C ASN A 51 12.40 5.46 -23.61
N GLY A 52 11.69 6.04 -22.63
CA GLY A 52 10.64 5.37 -21.89
C GLY A 52 11.08 4.39 -20.80
N ALA A 53 12.38 4.27 -20.52
CA ALA A 53 12.91 3.41 -19.46
C ALA A 53 13.64 4.23 -18.38
N LEU A 54 13.55 3.79 -17.13
CA LEU A 54 14.32 4.38 -16.03
C LEU A 54 15.78 3.93 -16.14
N GLN A 55 16.69 4.88 -16.29
CA GLN A 55 18.14 4.63 -16.34
C GLN A 55 18.77 4.65 -14.95
N SER A 56 18.38 5.62 -14.13
CA SER A 56 18.87 5.75 -12.76
C SER A 56 17.81 6.40 -11.87
N ALA A 57 17.86 6.07 -10.59
CA ALA A 57 17.06 6.76 -9.57
C ALA A 57 17.76 6.70 -8.22
N GLU A 58 17.62 7.77 -7.45
CA GLU A 58 18.12 7.88 -6.08
C GLU A 58 17.14 8.67 -5.21
N ALA A 59 17.12 8.38 -3.92
CA ALA A 59 16.36 9.16 -2.96
C ALA A 59 17.18 10.36 -2.50
N VAL A 60 16.80 11.56 -2.96
CA VAL A 60 17.42 12.81 -2.54
C VAL A 60 16.80 13.36 -1.25
N GLN A 61 15.63 12.85 -0.86
CA GLN A 61 14.99 13.11 0.43
C GLN A 61 14.23 11.85 0.87
N ASN A 62 14.36 11.48 2.14
CA ASN A 62 13.61 10.38 2.75
C ASN A 62 13.27 10.72 4.20
N GLU A 63 12.07 11.25 4.41
CA GLU A 63 11.56 11.57 5.74
C GLU A 63 10.95 10.36 6.46
N THR A 64 10.80 9.22 5.78
CA THR A 64 10.20 8.03 6.40
C THR A 64 11.11 7.37 7.43
N GLY A 65 12.41 7.71 7.43
CA GLY A 65 13.42 7.10 8.30
C GLY A 65 13.81 5.66 7.91
N ASN A 66 13.14 5.06 6.92
CA ASN A 66 13.41 3.71 6.46
C ASN A 66 14.13 3.74 5.08
N PRO A 67 15.42 3.35 5.00
CA PRO A 67 16.16 3.36 3.74
C PRO A 67 15.64 2.32 2.73
N ASP A 68 15.14 1.18 3.21
CA ASP A 68 14.66 0.09 2.36
C ASP A 68 13.37 0.47 1.63
N PHE A 69 12.60 1.42 2.16
CA PHE A 69 11.40 1.93 1.51
C PHE A 69 11.72 2.56 0.16
N ALA A 70 12.70 3.47 0.15
CA ALA A 70 13.08 4.15 -1.08
C ALA A 70 13.65 3.16 -2.10
N ALA A 71 14.46 2.20 -1.65
CA ALA A 71 14.95 1.12 -2.50
C ALA A 71 13.79 0.29 -3.10
N GLY A 72 12.80 -0.08 -2.29
CA GLY A 72 11.61 -0.82 -2.75
C GLY A 72 10.79 -0.06 -3.79
N LEU A 73 10.63 1.25 -3.64
CA LEU A 73 9.97 2.10 -4.64
C LEU A 73 10.78 2.13 -5.94
N ILE A 74 12.08 2.37 -5.85
CA ILE A 74 12.96 2.43 -7.01
C ILE A 74 12.92 1.11 -7.78
N GLU A 75 13.03 -0.03 -7.09
CA GLU A 75 12.92 -1.36 -7.71
C GLU A 75 11.59 -1.57 -8.42
N LYS A 76 10.48 -1.07 -7.84
CA LYS A 76 9.19 -1.12 -8.51
C LYS A 76 9.14 -0.21 -9.74
N ILE A 77 9.60 1.04 -9.64
CA ILE A 77 9.55 2.01 -10.75
C ILE A 77 10.46 1.56 -11.91
N LYS A 78 11.57 0.86 -11.63
CA LYS A 78 12.43 0.25 -12.66
C LYS A 78 11.69 -0.72 -13.59
N THR A 79 10.56 -1.30 -13.16
CA THR A 79 9.79 -2.21 -14.02
C THR A 79 8.89 -1.47 -15.01
N TRP A 80 8.72 -0.16 -14.85
CA TRP A 80 7.87 0.64 -15.72
C TRP A 80 8.51 0.85 -17.09
N SER A 81 7.67 0.84 -18.12
CA SER A 81 8.00 1.26 -19.47
C SER A 81 6.96 2.26 -19.93
N ILE A 82 7.41 3.45 -20.31
CA ILE A 82 6.56 4.56 -20.74
C ILE A 82 7.02 5.00 -22.13
N PRO A 83 6.66 4.27 -23.21
CA PRO A 83 7.20 4.48 -24.55
C PRO A 83 7.03 5.90 -25.12
N ALA A 84 6.10 6.68 -24.55
CA ALA A 84 5.84 8.06 -24.95
C ALA A 84 6.83 9.07 -24.36
N LEU A 85 7.65 8.70 -23.36
CA LEU A 85 8.72 9.57 -22.86
C LEU A 85 9.87 9.60 -23.87
N ASP A 86 10.19 10.79 -24.35
CA ASP A 86 11.25 11.02 -25.33
C ASP A 86 12.52 11.60 -24.70
N GLY A 87 13.66 11.27 -25.30
CA GLY A 87 14.98 11.76 -24.95
C GLY A 87 15.47 11.34 -23.54
N PRO A 88 16.62 11.87 -23.11
CA PRO A 88 16.96 11.92 -21.70
C PRO A 88 16.02 12.90 -20.99
N PHE A 89 15.42 12.46 -19.89
CA PHE A 89 14.45 13.24 -19.10
C PHE A 89 14.73 13.07 -17.61
N GLU A 90 14.97 14.18 -16.93
CA GLU A 90 15.24 14.20 -15.49
C GLU A 90 14.07 14.79 -14.71
N ILE A 91 13.73 14.18 -13.59
CA ILE A 91 12.67 14.68 -12.72
C ILE A 91 12.90 14.32 -11.25
N ASN A 92 12.52 15.25 -10.37
CA ASN A 92 12.30 14.98 -8.96
C ASN A 92 10.84 14.63 -8.72
N LEU A 93 10.55 13.39 -8.33
CA LEU A 93 9.21 12.91 -8.06
C LEU A 93 8.94 12.85 -6.54
N PRO A 94 8.14 13.77 -5.98
CA PRO A 94 7.73 13.71 -4.58
C PRO A 94 6.62 12.67 -4.39
N LEU A 95 6.87 11.70 -3.52
CA LEU A 95 5.93 10.66 -3.10
C LEU A 95 5.66 10.77 -1.61
N ARG A 96 4.41 11.04 -1.24
CA ARG A 96 3.99 11.07 0.17
C ARG A 96 3.48 9.71 0.59
N ILE A 97 4.05 9.21 1.68
CA ILE A 97 3.72 7.92 2.26
C ILE A 97 3.02 8.15 3.59
N ARG A 98 1.83 7.56 3.73
CA ARG A 98 1.00 7.70 4.91
C ARG A 98 -0.06 6.61 4.90
N ILE A 99 -0.33 6.06 6.07
CA ILE A 99 -1.46 5.16 6.27
C ILE A 99 -2.78 5.93 6.22
N VAL A 100 -3.79 5.35 5.54
CA VAL A 100 -5.11 5.98 5.43
C VAL A 100 -5.71 6.22 6.81
N GLY A 101 -6.26 7.42 7.02
CA GLY A 101 -6.91 7.80 8.28
C GLY A 101 -5.99 8.43 9.32
N LEU A 102 -4.67 8.55 9.09
CA LEU A 102 -3.74 9.13 10.06
C LEU A 102 -4.06 10.60 10.47
N THR A 103 -4.85 11.30 9.66
CA THR A 103 -5.34 12.66 9.97
C THR A 103 -6.62 12.70 10.77
N ASP A 104 -7.25 11.55 11.01
CA ASP A 104 -8.43 11.45 11.87
C ASP A 104 -8.02 11.77 13.31
N SER A 105 -8.73 12.69 13.96
CA SER A 105 -8.45 13.10 15.35
C SER A 105 -8.61 11.94 16.35
N THR A 106 -9.39 10.93 15.99
CA THR A 106 -9.62 9.73 16.81
C THR A 106 -8.71 8.56 16.44
N PHE A 107 -7.78 8.73 15.48
CA PHE A 107 -6.93 7.65 15.00
C PHE A 107 -6.20 6.90 16.13
N ALA A 108 -5.68 7.63 17.13
CA ALA A 108 -4.99 7.07 18.29
C ALA A 108 -5.90 6.23 19.21
N GLU A 109 -7.21 6.44 19.15
CA GLU A 109 -8.21 5.70 19.93
C GLU A 109 -8.70 4.43 19.20
N LYS A 110 -8.29 4.24 17.95
CA LYS A 110 -8.66 3.09 17.12
C LYS A 110 -7.47 2.15 16.96
N SER A 111 -7.76 0.93 16.51
CA SER A 111 -6.75 -0.07 16.23
C SER A 111 -6.41 -0.11 14.74
N ILE A 112 -5.23 -0.67 14.47
CA ILE A 112 -4.74 -1.01 13.14
C ILE A 112 -4.62 -2.53 13.08
N PHE A 113 -5.16 -3.12 12.01
CA PHE A 113 -5.06 -4.53 11.72
C PHE A 113 -4.32 -4.71 10.41
N THR A 114 -3.17 -5.36 10.46
CA THR A 114 -2.45 -5.77 9.26
C THR A 114 -2.35 -7.27 9.21
N GLY A 115 -2.15 -7.81 8.02
CA GLY A 115 -1.90 -9.22 7.90
C GLY A 115 -1.47 -9.60 6.50
N GLN A 116 -1.00 -10.84 6.39
CA GLN A 116 -0.66 -11.47 5.13
C GLN A 116 -1.54 -12.71 4.96
N VAL A 117 -2.19 -12.80 3.80
CA VAL A 117 -3.03 -13.93 3.42
C VAL A 117 -2.26 -14.77 2.41
N THR A 118 -1.99 -16.01 2.75
CA THR A 118 -1.38 -17.00 1.86
C THR A 118 -2.25 -18.23 1.72
N ASP A 119 -1.98 -19.05 0.73
CA ASP A 119 -2.50 -20.41 0.68
C ASP A 119 -1.63 -21.40 1.46
N THR A 120 -1.98 -22.68 1.39
CA THR A 120 -1.26 -23.78 2.05
C THR A 120 0.14 -24.03 1.49
N ASP A 121 0.43 -23.55 0.27
CA ASP A 121 1.75 -23.63 -0.36
C ASP A 121 2.59 -22.38 -0.09
N GLY A 122 2.07 -21.44 0.71
CA GLY A 122 2.71 -20.18 1.06
C GLY A 122 2.63 -19.12 -0.02
N GLN A 123 1.85 -19.34 -1.09
CA GLN A 123 1.66 -18.34 -2.13
C GLN A 123 0.72 -17.24 -1.65
N PRO A 124 1.01 -15.96 -1.95
CA PRO A 124 0.13 -14.86 -1.55
C PRO A 124 -1.22 -14.94 -2.26
N VAL A 125 -2.31 -14.78 -1.50
CA VAL A 125 -3.66 -14.74 -2.08
C VAL A 125 -4.03 -13.28 -2.34
N HIS A 126 -4.04 -12.90 -3.62
CA HIS A 126 -4.46 -11.56 -4.06
C HIS A 126 -5.99 -11.42 -3.98
N ARG A 127 -6.47 -10.23 -3.56
CA ARG A 127 -7.90 -9.88 -3.45
C ARG A 127 -8.70 -10.79 -2.50
N ALA A 128 -8.04 -11.44 -1.54
CA ALA A 128 -8.75 -12.06 -0.44
C ALA A 128 -9.55 -10.98 0.29
N MET A 129 -10.86 -11.19 0.42
CA MET A 129 -11.77 -10.29 1.11
C MET A 129 -11.67 -10.52 2.62
N ILE A 130 -11.50 -9.45 3.39
CA ILE A 130 -11.52 -9.45 4.85
C ILE A 130 -12.74 -8.66 5.31
N ARG A 131 -13.71 -9.38 5.89
CA ARG A 131 -14.92 -8.81 6.49
C ARG A 131 -14.81 -8.82 8.01
N PHE A 132 -15.14 -7.68 8.61
CA PHE A 132 -15.15 -7.46 10.04
C PHE A 132 -16.58 -7.52 10.55
N ASN A 133 -16.84 -8.41 11.51
CA ASN A 133 -18.14 -8.57 12.15
C ASN A 133 -18.01 -8.22 13.64
N PRO A 134 -18.60 -7.11 14.12
CA PRO A 134 -18.50 -6.74 15.53
C PRO A 134 -19.22 -7.76 16.41
N VAL A 135 -18.62 -8.12 17.54
CA VAL A 135 -19.23 -9.02 18.55
C VAL A 135 -19.66 -8.22 19.77
N SER A 136 -18.81 -7.34 20.30
CA SER A 136 -19.12 -6.56 21.52
C SER A 136 -20.12 -5.44 21.29
N ASN A 137 -20.06 -4.77 20.13
CA ASN A 137 -20.90 -3.62 19.81
C ASN A 137 -21.46 -3.73 18.38
N PRO A 138 -22.65 -4.32 18.18
CA PRO A 138 -23.20 -4.60 16.85
C PRO A 138 -23.44 -3.39 15.94
N GLN A 139 -23.41 -2.17 16.47
CA GLN A 139 -23.55 -0.93 15.69
C GLN A 139 -22.24 -0.48 15.05
N ASP A 140 -21.10 -0.98 15.53
CA ASP A 140 -19.82 -0.65 14.93
C ASP A 140 -19.72 -1.25 13.52
N SER A 141 -19.10 -0.51 12.61
CA SER A 141 -18.86 -1.02 11.26
C SER A 141 -17.47 -0.64 10.80
N VAL A 142 -16.84 -1.58 10.12
CA VAL A 142 -15.57 -1.40 9.44
C VAL A 142 -15.80 -1.86 8.01
N ALA A 143 -15.48 -1.00 7.04
CA ALA A 143 -15.62 -1.38 5.65
C ALA A 143 -14.71 -2.58 5.35
N VAL A 144 -15.17 -3.44 4.45
CA VAL A 144 -14.39 -4.57 3.95
C VAL A 144 -13.05 -4.05 3.38
N CYS A 145 -11.98 -4.82 3.58
CA CYS A 145 -10.72 -4.60 2.87
C CYS A 145 -10.32 -5.86 2.09
N TYR A 146 -9.32 -5.69 1.23
CA TYR A 146 -8.81 -6.75 0.37
C TYR A 146 -7.30 -6.83 0.52
N SER A 147 -6.75 -8.04 0.41
CA SER A 147 -5.30 -8.21 0.27
C SER A 147 -4.82 -7.75 -1.11
N ASN A 148 -3.62 -7.19 -1.12
CA ASN A 148 -2.93 -6.77 -2.33
C ASN A 148 -2.24 -7.95 -3.03
N ARG A 149 -1.43 -7.69 -4.07
CA ARG A 149 -0.77 -8.75 -4.87
C ARG A 149 0.22 -9.60 -4.08
N GLU A 150 0.70 -9.09 -2.95
CA GLU A 150 1.63 -9.77 -2.03
C GLU A 150 0.88 -10.44 -0.86
N GLY A 151 -0.45 -10.49 -0.93
CA GLY A 151 -1.32 -11.05 0.10
C GLY A 151 -1.48 -10.12 1.31
N ILE A 152 -0.91 -8.91 1.28
CA ILE A 152 -0.90 -8.00 2.42
C ILE A 152 -2.17 -7.16 2.43
N PHE A 153 -2.78 -7.04 3.61
CA PHE A 153 -3.81 -6.04 3.86
C PHE A 153 -3.44 -5.16 5.05
N VAL A 154 -3.95 -3.93 5.04
CA VAL A 154 -3.85 -2.96 6.13
C VAL A 154 -5.23 -2.36 6.29
N ARG A 155 -5.79 -2.47 7.50
CA ARG A 155 -7.05 -1.84 7.89
C ARG A 155 -6.82 -0.96 9.10
N THR A 156 -7.20 0.30 8.97
CA THR A 156 -7.12 1.29 10.05
C THR A 156 -8.52 1.61 10.59
N LEU A 157 -8.53 2.40 11.65
CA LEU A 157 -9.75 2.96 12.24
C LEU A 157 -10.72 1.88 12.75
N ILE A 158 -10.19 0.76 13.24
CA ILE A 158 -11.02 -0.31 13.83
C ILE A 158 -11.40 0.10 15.27
N PRO A 159 -12.69 0.21 15.59
CA PRO A 159 -13.13 0.50 16.96
C PRO A 159 -12.66 -0.58 17.95
N PRO A 160 -12.26 -0.19 19.18
CA PRO A 160 -11.95 -1.15 20.22
C PRO A 160 -13.14 -2.06 20.54
N GLY A 161 -12.87 -3.33 20.84
CA GLY A 161 -13.89 -4.32 21.17
C GLY A 161 -13.53 -5.70 20.62
N THR A 162 -14.43 -6.66 20.82
CA THR A 162 -14.28 -8.02 20.28
C THR A 162 -14.93 -8.10 18.90
N TRP A 163 -14.23 -8.71 17.96
CA TRP A 163 -14.63 -8.87 16.57
C TRP A 163 -14.46 -10.32 16.11
N ALA A 164 -15.27 -10.74 15.16
CA ALA A 164 -15.04 -11.93 14.35
C ALA A 164 -14.65 -11.50 12.93
N LEU A 165 -13.67 -12.17 12.34
CA LEU A 165 -13.26 -11.94 10.96
C LEU A 165 -13.71 -13.09 10.09
N GLN A 166 -14.21 -12.74 8.91
CA GLN A 166 -14.47 -13.69 7.83
C GLN A 166 -13.55 -13.36 6.66
N ILE A 167 -12.71 -14.31 6.28
CA ILE A 167 -11.73 -14.16 5.20
C ILE A 167 -12.05 -15.16 4.10
N SER A 168 -12.14 -14.68 2.86
CA SER A 168 -12.46 -15.51 1.70
C SER A 168 -11.71 -15.03 0.46
N GLY A 169 -11.29 -15.96 -0.40
CA GLY A 169 -10.73 -15.67 -1.71
C GLY A 169 -11.35 -16.57 -2.76
N ASP A 170 -11.34 -16.14 -4.02
CA ASP A 170 -11.86 -16.95 -5.13
C ASP A 170 -11.06 -18.26 -5.24
N GLY A 171 -11.76 -19.39 -5.25
CA GLY A 171 -11.12 -20.71 -5.26
C GLY A 171 -10.61 -21.21 -3.91
N TYR A 172 -10.96 -20.54 -2.81
CA TYR A 172 -10.59 -20.95 -1.45
C TYR A 172 -11.81 -21.06 -0.52
N GLN A 173 -11.72 -21.97 0.44
CA GLN A 173 -12.63 -22.06 1.57
C GLN A 173 -12.58 -20.79 2.44
N THR A 174 -13.75 -20.41 2.96
CA THR A 174 -13.84 -19.28 3.88
C THR A 174 -13.30 -19.65 5.26
N THR A 175 -12.35 -18.87 5.75
CA THR A 175 -11.79 -18.97 7.10
C THR A 175 -12.48 -17.97 8.02
N VAL A 176 -12.85 -18.40 9.22
CA VAL A 176 -13.41 -17.53 10.26
C VAL A 176 -12.48 -17.51 11.47
N ILE A 177 -12.06 -16.32 11.88
CA ILE A 177 -11.31 -16.10 13.12
C ILE A 177 -12.29 -15.47 14.11
N LYS A 178 -12.56 -16.15 15.23
CA LYS A 178 -13.50 -15.69 16.25
C LYS A 178 -12.76 -14.94 17.35
N GLU A 179 -13.48 -14.02 17.98
CA GLU A 179 -13.09 -13.40 19.26
C GLU A 179 -11.74 -12.67 19.27
N ILE A 180 -11.45 -11.92 18.21
CA ILE A 180 -10.28 -11.03 18.18
C ILE A 180 -10.57 -9.78 19.01
N GLU A 181 -9.74 -9.52 20.01
CA GLU A 181 -9.80 -8.30 20.81
C GLU A 181 -8.97 -7.17 20.18
N PHE A 182 -9.63 -6.10 19.75
CA PHE A 182 -9.02 -4.86 19.29
C PHE A 182 -8.98 -3.84 20.44
N LYS A 183 -7.79 -3.36 20.80
CA LYS A 183 -7.58 -2.35 21.86
C LYS A 183 -7.24 -0.99 21.26
N ALA A 184 -7.65 0.10 21.90
CA ALA A 184 -7.33 1.45 21.47
C ALA A 184 -5.81 1.61 21.24
N GLY A 185 -5.43 2.18 20.08
CA GLY A 185 -4.03 2.38 19.69
C GLY A 185 -3.25 1.11 19.35
N ALA A 186 -3.86 -0.08 19.39
CA ALA A 186 -3.16 -1.32 19.13
C ALA A 186 -2.89 -1.55 17.63
N HIS A 187 -1.69 -2.08 17.31
CA HIS A 187 -1.36 -2.63 16.00
C HIS A 187 -1.31 -4.15 16.09
N LEU A 188 -2.32 -4.81 15.52
CA LEU A 188 -2.39 -6.27 15.46
C LEU A 188 -1.90 -6.75 14.09
N ARG A 189 -1.12 -7.84 14.08
CA ARG A 189 -0.58 -8.47 12.86
C ARG A 189 -0.87 -9.95 12.82
N TYR A 190 -1.46 -10.42 11.73
CA TYR A 190 -1.85 -11.82 11.58
C TYR A 190 -1.28 -12.43 10.29
N ALA A 191 -0.78 -13.66 10.40
CA ALA A 191 -0.61 -14.54 9.25
C ALA A 191 -1.88 -15.38 9.10
N ILE A 192 -2.47 -15.37 7.90
CA ILE A 192 -3.74 -16.03 7.61
C ILE A 192 -3.51 -17.00 6.46
N THR A 193 -3.87 -18.26 6.67
CA THR A 193 -3.78 -19.29 5.63
C THR A 193 -5.19 -19.66 5.15
N LEU A 194 -5.43 -19.56 3.85
CA LEU A 194 -6.63 -20.07 3.20
C LEU A 194 -6.37 -21.46 2.64
N LYS A 195 -7.39 -22.31 2.71
CA LYS A 195 -7.37 -23.66 2.12
C LYS A 195 -8.14 -23.63 0.81
N PRO A 196 -7.64 -24.24 -0.26
CA PRO A 196 -8.43 -24.44 -1.48
C PRO A 196 -9.77 -25.14 -1.22
#